data_AF-A0A1Z4LS82-F1
#
_entry.id   AF-A0A1Z4LS82-F1
#
_cell.length_a   1.000
_cell.length_b   1.000
_cell.length_c   1.000
_cell.angle_alpha   90.00
_cell.angle_beta   90.00
_cell.angle_gamma   90.00
#
_symmetry.space_group_name_H-M   'P 1'
#
loop_
_entity.id
_entity.type
_entity.pdbx_description
1 polymer ?
#
loop_
_entity_poly.entity_id
_entity_poly.type
_entity_poly.pdbx_seq_one_letter_code
_entity_poly.pdbx_strand_id
1 'polypeptide(L)'
;MKHKIYLEKYDGSLEELAEDIGNLRYDALAEFLKLLSDKINKDSESDLSRNRVKLAACLKECSLELNQASIAIDKAWEICEPYCQEESS
;
A
#
# COMPACT_ATOMS: atom_id res chain seq x y z
N MET A 1 -20.00 1.80 5.93
CA MET A 1 -19.00 2.80 5.53
C MET A 1 -19.51 3.47 4.26
N LYS A 2 -19.41 4.79 4.13
CA LYS A 2 -19.57 5.43 2.82
C LYS A 2 -18.24 5.24 2.09
N HIS A 3 -18.22 4.50 0.99
CA HIS A 3 -17.04 4.41 0.13
C HIS A 3 -16.90 5.75 -0.58
N LYS A 4 -15.86 6.51 -0.23
CA LYS A 4 -15.56 7.78 -0.89
C LYS A 4 -14.93 7.46 -2.25
N ILE A 5 -15.29 8.24 -3.27
CA ILE A 5 -14.70 8.13 -4.62
C ILE A 5 -13.56 9.13 -4.84
N TYR A 6 -13.33 10.02 -3.87
CA TYR A 6 -12.24 11.00 -3.86
C TYR A 6 -11.63 11.08 -2.46
N LEU A 7 -10.39 11.58 -2.38
CA LEU A 7 -9.69 11.82 -1.13
C LEU A 7 -9.88 13.28 -0.71
N GLU A 8 -10.56 13.52 0.41
CA GLU A 8 -10.83 14.88 0.92
C GLU A 8 -9.60 15.71 1.26
N LYS A 9 -8.44 15.07 1.42
CA LYS A 9 -7.18 15.69 1.84
C LYS A 9 -6.12 15.71 0.73
N TYR A 10 -6.53 15.44 -0.50
CA TYR A 10 -5.66 15.40 -1.66
C TYR A 10 -6.36 16.09 -2.81
N ASP A 11 -5.75 17.16 -3.32
CA ASP A 11 -6.37 18.04 -4.30
C ASP A 11 -6.25 17.50 -5.74
N GLY A 12 -5.43 16.47 -5.96
CA GLY A 12 -5.21 15.84 -7.26
C GLY A 12 -6.17 14.68 -7.57
N SER A 13 -6.04 14.13 -8.77
CA SER A 13 -6.76 12.95 -9.24
C SER A 13 -6.20 11.64 -8.68
N LEU A 14 -6.95 10.54 -8.80
CA LEU A 14 -6.45 9.22 -8.39
C LEU A 14 -5.27 8.78 -9.27
N GLU A 15 -5.23 9.22 -10.53
CA GLU A 15 -4.13 9.01 -11.45
C GLU A 15 -2.86 9.73 -10.99
N GLU A 16 -2.97 11.01 -10.62
CA GLU A 16 -1.84 11.80 -10.08
C GLU A 16 -1.33 11.17 -8.77
N LEU A 17 -2.24 10.72 -7.91
CA LEU A 17 -1.85 10.07 -6.66
C LEU A 17 -1.08 8.77 -6.91
N ALA A 18 -1.49 7.97 -7.90
CA ALA A 18 -0.82 6.72 -8.23
C ALA A 18 0.60 6.97 -8.73
N GLU A 19 0.79 8.01 -9.54
CA GLU A 19 2.10 8.47 -10.01
C GLU A 19 2.97 8.95 -8.83
N ASP A 20 2.43 9.79 -7.95
CA ASP A 20 3.15 10.32 -6.79
C ASP A 20 3.58 9.22 -5.82
N ILE A 21 2.71 8.25 -5.55
CA ILE A 21 3.05 7.07 -4.73
C ILE A 21 4.09 6.20 -5.44
N GLY A 22 3.95 5.99 -6.75
CA GLY A 22 4.88 5.18 -7.55
C GLY A 22 6.28 5.77 -7.64
N ASN A 23 6.40 7.10 -7.54
CA ASN A 23 7.67 7.84 -7.56
C ASN A 23 8.38 7.88 -6.21
N LEU A 24 7.80 7.31 -5.16
CA LEU A 24 8.49 7.14 -3.88
C LEU A 24 9.72 6.25 -4.05
N ARG A 25 10.76 6.56 -3.27
CA ARG A 25 11.89 5.63 -3.09
C ARG A 25 11.37 4.30 -2.55
N TYR A 26 12.00 3.21 -2.97
CA TYR A 26 11.47 1.87 -2.75
C TYR A 26 11.24 1.52 -1.27
N ASP A 27 12.09 1.96 -0.35
CA ASP A 27 11.87 1.80 1.09
C ASP A 27 10.59 2.53 1.58
N ALA A 28 10.39 3.78 1.14
CA ALA A 28 9.20 4.57 1.47
C ALA A 28 7.93 3.98 0.83
N LEU A 29 8.03 3.46 -0.40
CA LEU A 29 6.93 2.77 -1.08
C LEU A 29 6.58 1.46 -0.37
N ALA A 30 7.58 0.70 0.08
CA ALA A 30 7.38 -0.50 0.87
C ALA A 30 6.65 -0.19 2.20
N GLU A 31 7.03 0.90 2.89
CA GLU A 31 6.34 1.37 4.10
C GLU A 31 4.88 1.74 3.79
N PHE A 32 4.62 2.49 2.71
CA PHE A 32 3.27 2.86 2.29
C PHE A 32 2.39 1.62 2.03
N LEU A 33 2.90 0.64 1.28
CA LEU A 33 2.17 -0.60 0.98
C LEU A 33 1.88 -1.41 2.24
N LYS A 34 2.80 -1.41 3.21
CA LYS A 34 2.60 -2.06 4.51
C LYS A 34 1.47 -1.39 5.29
N LEU A 35 1.47 -0.05 5.37
CA LEU A 35 0.42 0.71 6.03
C LEU A 35 -0.94 0.51 5.37
N LEU A 36 -0.98 0.46 4.03
CA LEU A 36 -2.20 0.19 3.28
C LEU A 36 -2.72 -1.24 3.54
N SER A 37 -1.83 -2.24 3.52
CA SER A 37 -2.14 -3.62 3.90
C SER A 37 -2.80 -3.69 5.28
N ASP A 38 -2.19 -3.06 6.30
CA ASP A 38 -2.69 -3.08 7.67
C ASP A 38 -4.07 -2.41 7.77
N LYS A 39 -4.32 -1.34 7.00
CA LYS A 39 -5.64 -0.68 6.95
C LYS A 39 -6.71 -1.58 6.33
N ILE A 40 -6.40 -2.26 5.23
CA ILE A 40 -7.33 -3.18 4.56
C ILE A 40 -7.59 -4.41 5.44
N ASN A 41 -6.59 -4.91 6.16
CA ASN A 41 -6.76 -5.99 7.13
C ASN A 41 -7.72 -5.59 8.28
N LYS A 42 -7.60 -4.37 8.82
CA LYS A 42 -8.55 -3.85 9.83
C LYS A 42 -9.99 -3.78 9.30
N ASP A 43 -10.17 -3.46 8.02
CA ASP A 43 -11.49 -3.46 7.39
C ASP A 43 -12.03 -4.89 7.21
N SER A 44 -11.17 -5.84 6.84
CA SER A 44 -11.52 -7.27 6.83
C SER A 44 -12.02 -7.76 8.18
N GLU A 45 -11.28 -7.49 9.26
CA GLU A 45 -11.66 -7.86 10.63
C GLU A 45 -12.99 -7.21 11.05
N SER A 46 -13.18 -5.94 10.66
CA SER A 46 -14.43 -5.21 10.90
C SER A 46 -15.63 -5.83 10.17
N ASP A 47 -15.47 -6.26 8.91
CA ASP A 47 -16.54 -6.92 8.16
C ASP A 47 -16.79 -8.36 8.63
N LEU A 48 -15.75 -9.06 9.10
CA LEU A 48 -15.90 -10.38 9.71
C LEU A 48 -16.75 -10.30 10.99
N SER A 49 -16.49 -9.32 11.85
CA SER A 49 -17.29 -9.09 13.07
C SER A 49 -18.77 -8.76 12.79
N ARG A 50 -19.08 -8.33 11.56
CA ARG A 50 -20.44 -8.05 11.06
C ARG A 50 -21.04 -9.22 10.27
N ASN A 51 -20.46 -10.41 10.35
CA ASN A 51 -20.87 -11.62 9.63
C ASN A 51 -20.82 -11.51 8.09
N ARG A 52 -20.02 -10.58 7.54
CA ARG A 52 -19.83 -10.44 6.08
C ARG A 52 -18.64 -11.26 5.61
N VAL A 53 -18.72 -12.58 5.83
CA VAL A 53 -17.58 -13.51 5.72
C VAL A 53 -16.89 -13.44 4.35
N LYS A 54 -17.66 -13.42 3.25
CA LYS A 54 -17.08 -13.36 1.90
C LYS A 54 -16.31 -12.06 1.65
N LEU A 55 -16.87 -10.93 2.06
CA LEU A 55 -16.22 -9.63 1.92
C LEU A 55 -14.96 -9.56 2.77
N ALA A 56 -15.03 -10.01 4.02
CA ALA A 56 -13.88 -10.09 4.90
C ALA A 56 -12.77 -10.96 4.30
N ALA A 57 -13.10 -12.11 3.71
CA ALA A 57 -12.13 -12.99 3.06
C ALA A 57 -11.43 -12.29 1.88
N CYS A 58 -12.17 -11.63 0.98
CA CYS A 58 -11.58 -10.87 -0.13
C CYS A 58 -10.67 -9.73 0.36
N LEU A 59 -11.08 -8.98 1.39
CA LEU A 59 -10.25 -7.92 1.96
C LEU A 59 -9.00 -8.50 2.64
N LYS A 60 -9.12 -9.65 3.30
CA LYS A 60 -7.96 -10.32 3.91
C LYS A 60 -6.95 -10.71 2.85
N GLU A 61 -7.39 -11.33 1.76
CA GLU A 61 -6.55 -11.71 0.63
C GLU A 61 -5.83 -10.49 0.04
N CYS A 62 -6.57 -9.42 -0.27
CA CYS A 62 -5.99 -8.16 -0.75
C CYS A 62 -4.92 -7.60 0.22
N SER A 63 -5.17 -7.64 1.53
CA SER A 63 -4.18 -7.20 2.52
C SER A 63 -2.90 -8.04 2.48
N LEU A 64 -3.01 -9.36 2.26
CA LEU A 64 -1.85 -10.26 2.17
C LEU A 64 -1.05 -9.96 0.91
N GLU A 65 -1.70 -9.75 -0.24
CA GLU A 65 -1.04 -9.38 -1.49
C GLU A 65 -0.29 -8.05 -1.39
N LEU A 66 -0.91 -7.02 -0.78
CA LEU A 66 -0.25 -5.75 -0.53
C LEU A 66 0.98 -5.89 0.39
N ASN A 67 0.89 -6.76 1.39
CA ASN A 67 2.03 -7.05 2.27
C ASN A 67 3.16 -7.78 1.52
N GLN A 68 2.82 -8.68 0.59
CA GLN A 68 3.82 -9.32 -0.28
C GLN A 68 4.46 -8.32 -1.24
N ALA A 69 3.68 -7.40 -1.80
CA ALA A 69 4.19 -6.32 -2.64
C ALA A 69 5.16 -5.41 -1.85
N SER A 70 4.82 -5.05 -0.61
CA SER A 70 5.71 -4.33 0.32
C SER A 70 7.05 -5.04 0.47
N ILE A 71 7.05 -6.34 0.78
CA ILE A 71 8.29 -7.15 0.92
C ILE A 71 9.08 -7.21 -0.40
N ALA A 72 8.41 -7.30 -1.54
CA ALA A 72 9.08 -7.37 -2.83
C ALA A 72 9.77 -6.04 -3.20
N ILE A 73 9.13 -4.91 -2.90
CA ILE A 73 9.70 -3.58 -3.16
C ILE A 73 10.83 -3.27 -2.16
N ASP A 74 10.71 -3.67 -0.90
CA ASP A 74 11.78 -3.53 0.09
C ASP A 74 13.06 -4.24 -0.36
N LYS A 75 12.94 -5.45 -0.90
CA LYS A 75 14.08 -6.15 -1.55
C LYS A 75 14.61 -5.41 -2.77
N ALA A 76 13.77 -4.73 -3.55
CA ALA A 76 14.23 -3.92 -4.66
C ALA A 76 15.07 -2.73 -4.18
N TRP A 77 14.72 -2.15 -3.03
CA TRP A 77 15.57 -1.16 -2.35
C TRP A 77 16.91 -1.74 -1.95
N GLU A 78 16.94 -2.89 -1.26
CA GLU A 78 18.20 -3.56 -0.86
C GLU A 78 19.16 -3.80 -2.05
N ILE A 79 18.60 -4.03 -3.24
CA ILE A 79 19.36 -4.21 -4.49
C ILE A 79 19.88 -2.88 -5.04
N CYS A 80 19.06 -1.82 -5.05
CA CYS A 80 19.42 -0.56 -5.70
C CYS A 80 20.15 0.44 -4.78
N GLU A 81 19.96 0.33 -3.46
CA GLU A 81 20.53 1.23 -2.44
C GLU A 81 22.03 1.48 -2.60
N PRO A 82 22.89 0.45 -2.86
CA PRO A 82 24.33 0.67 -3.02
C PRO A 82 24.67 1.59 -4.18
N TYR A 83 23.89 1.54 -5.26
CA TYR A 83 24.12 2.34 -6.47
C TYR A 83 23.59 3.78 -6.34
N CYS A 84 22.60 4.01 -5.47
CA CYS A 84 22.08 5.35 -5.22
C CYS A 84 23.06 6.26 -4.46
N GLN A 85 24.05 5.69 -3.76
CA GLN A 85 25.08 6.47 -3.04
C GLN A 85 26.31 6.79 -3.90
N GLU A 86 26.54 6.03 -4.98
CA GLU A 86 27.71 6.21 -5.87
C GLU A 86 27.59 7.42 -6.80
N GLU A 87 26.39 7.93 -7.09
CA GLU A 87 26.17 9.11 -7.96
C GLU A 87 26.50 10.46 -7.29
N SER A 88 26.93 10.47 -6.03
CA SER A 88 27.26 11.69 -5.28
C SER A 88 28.78 11.93 -5.07
N SER A 89 29.65 11.20 -5.79
CA SER A 89 31.12 11.35 -5.72
C SER A 89 31.75 12.00 -6.95
#